data_AF-A0A1V1P936-F1
#
_entry.id   AF-A0A1V1P936-F1
#
_cell.length_a   1.000
_cell.length_b   1.000
_cell.length_c   1.000
_cell.angle_alpha   90.00
_cell.angle_beta   90.00
_cell.angle_gamma   90.00
#
_symmetry.space_group_name_H-M   'P 1'
#
loop_
_entity.id
_entity.type
_entity.pdbx_description
1 polymer ?
#
loop_
_entity_poly.entity_id
_entity_poly.type
_entity_poly.pdbx_seq_one_letter_code
_entity_poly.pdbx_strand_id
1 'polypeptide(L)'
;MNQNVCNTIWGIGGYWHTKTAQNTTPTISIADENLSYTVNDSAIQIASTGSVNDPDGNADWDGGILSIQITGNPEATDQISIGEQIMIGDGLQLNINTSGTDLRSDTTVFGTLSASEGTVTNNTALTITFNSNATNTLVLGTLQSILYENTSSNPGTSNRTVTFSVTDKNGGDYNTDTRTIEIIEQAGTPGLWTGTTDTDWSKGSNWDDGNLPSSDTSVTIPDVTNQPVLDQSRTIKDLTIESSSGLTISSAHSLTASNLEINDNAVIAITSSSGILHITGTYNKKGTGKIEASNGGMAVIKGNISKDGTERLIVSPSSDGVQIKSSIVLK
;
A
#
# COMPACT_ATOMS: atom_id res chain seq x y z
N MET A 1 19.84 -42.92 -1.32
CA MET A 1 20.67 -43.91 -0.58
C MET A 1 20.50 -43.56 0.89
N ASN A 2 19.66 -44.32 1.61
CA ASN A 2 19.31 -44.07 3.00
C ASN A 2 20.55 -44.10 3.90
N GLN A 3 20.80 -43.02 4.62
CA GLN A 3 21.71 -43.02 5.78
C GLN A 3 20.87 -42.84 7.05
N ASN A 4 19.93 -43.78 7.27
CA ASN A 4 19.47 -44.06 8.63
C ASN A 4 20.57 -44.90 9.28
N VAL A 5 21.55 -44.24 9.89
CA VAL A 5 22.53 -44.92 10.73
C VAL A 5 22.56 -44.24 12.08
N CYS A 6 21.96 -44.90 13.07
CA CYS A 6 22.73 -45.43 14.20
C CYS A 6 21.80 -46.21 15.13
N ASN A 7 21.61 -47.49 14.81
CA ASN A 7 21.33 -48.53 15.81
C ASN A 7 22.63 -49.32 16.02
N THR A 8 23.53 -48.81 16.86
CA THR A 8 24.57 -49.64 17.46
C THR A 8 24.23 -49.80 18.93
N ILE A 9 23.74 -51.00 19.27
CA ILE A 9 23.49 -51.43 20.64
C ILE A 9 24.83 -51.90 21.20
N TRP A 10 25.34 -51.22 22.23
CA TRP A 10 26.35 -51.79 23.12
C TRP A 10 25.86 -51.62 24.55
N GLY A 11 25.60 -52.75 25.22
CA GLY A 11 25.20 -52.78 26.62
C GLY A 11 25.04 -54.19 27.14
N ILE A 12 26.10 -54.75 27.73
CA ILE A 12 25.98 -55.77 28.77
C ILE A 12 25.41 -55.09 30.01
N GLY A 13 24.23 -55.50 30.49
CA GLY A 13 23.72 -55.08 31.81
C GLY A 13 22.30 -54.52 31.92
N GLY A 14 21.41 -54.71 30.93
CA GLY A 14 19.96 -54.58 31.18
C GLY A 14 19.40 -53.19 31.50
N TYR A 15 20.17 -52.11 31.28
CA TYR A 15 19.66 -50.74 31.34
C TYR A 15 19.24 -50.29 29.93
N TRP A 16 17.93 -50.13 29.72
CA TRP A 16 17.42 -49.47 28.53
C TRP A 16 17.69 -47.97 28.64
N HIS A 17 18.71 -47.48 27.93
CA HIS A 17 18.80 -46.07 27.63
C HIS A 17 17.94 -45.85 26.39
N THR A 18 16.79 -45.20 26.53
CA THR A 18 16.07 -44.65 25.38
C THR A 18 17.00 -43.62 24.75
N LYS A 19 17.60 -43.96 23.61
CA LYS A 19 18.19 -42.97 22.72
C LYS A 19 17.03 -42.08 22.27
N THR A 20 16.92 -40.89 22.85
CA THR A 20 16.00 -39.87 22.34
C THR A 20 16.31 -39.67 20.87
N ALA A 21 15.29 -39.64 20.01
CA ALA A 21 15.48 -39.19 18.64
C ALA A 21 16.18 -37.83 18.70
N GLN A 22 17.20 -37.63 17.88
CA GLN A 22 17.88 -36.35 17.81
C GLN A 22 16.92 -35.37 17.16
N ASN A 23 16.71 -34.21 17.80
CA ASN A 23 15.91 -33.13 17.22
C ASN A 23 16.49 -32.70 15.88
N THR A 24 15.62 -32.52 14.89
CA THR A 24 15.93 -32.05 13.54
C THR A 24 15.20 -30.73 13.33
N THR A 25 15.94 -29.64 13.20
CA THR A 25 15.37 -28.30 12.98
C THR A 25 14.37 -28.29 11.82
N PRO A 26 13.20 -27.62 11.97
CA PRO A 26 12.21 -27.54 10.90
C PRO A 26 12.80 -26.90 9.65
N THR A 27 12.42 -27.41 8.50
CA THR A 27 12.80 -26.84 7.20
C THR A 27 11.78 -25.80 6.77
N ILE A 28 12.24 -24.70 6.19
CA ILE A 28 11.43 -23.70 5.49
C ILE A 28 12.08 -23.37 4.16
N SER A 29 11.28 -23.20 3.12
CA SER A 29 11.71 -22.68 1.82
C SER A 29 10.61 -21.82 1.24
N ILE A 30 10.97 -20.62 0.82
CA ILE A 30 10.15 -19.66 0.11
C ILE A 30 10.60 -19.65 -1.36
N ALA A 31 9.72 -19.25 -2.26
CA ALA A 31 10.10 -19.16 -3.68
C ALA A 31 11.24 -18.14 -3.86
N ASP A 32 12.33 -18.56 -4.53
CA ASP A 32 13.53 -17.74 -4.78
C ASP A 32 13.30 -16.58 -5.78
N GLU A 33 12.11 -16.48 -6.37
CA GLU A 33 11.76 -15.45 -7.34
C GLU A 33 11.17 -14.20 -6.66
N ASN A 34 11.56 -13.03 -7.16
CA ASN A 34 10.95 -11.75 -6.80
C ASN A 34 9.43 -11.83 -6.99
N LEU A 35 8.70 -11.31 -6.01
CA LEU A 35 7.25 -11.17 -6.08
C LEU A 35 6.89 -9.73 -6.40
N SER A 36 6.28 -9.49 -7.55
CA SER A 36 5.81 -8.17 -7.91
C SER A 36 4.57 -7.77 -7.11
N TYR A 37 4.56 -6.54 -6.58
CA TYR A 37 3.41 -5.86 -5.99
C TYR A 37 3.22 -4.52 -6.69
N THR A 38 2.10 -4.35 -7.41
CA THR A 38 1.77 -3.04 -7.99
C THR A 38 1.15 -2.15 -6.92
N VAL A 39 1.57 -0.90 -6.83
CA VAL A 39 0.95 0.10 -5.94
C VAL A 39 -0.55 0.15 -6.17
N ASN A 40 -1.32 0.27 -5.09
CA ASN A 40 -2.81 0.24 -5.05
C ASN A 40 -3.47 -1.11 -5.35
N ASP A 41 -2.70 -2.17 -5.65
CA ASP A 41 -3.27 -3.51 -5.75
C ASP A 41 -3.74 -4.02 -4.37
N SER A 42 -4.72 -4.92 -4.41
CA SER A 42 -5.11 -5.70 -3.23
C SER A 42 -3.96 -6.57 -2.74
N ALA A 43 -4.06 -7.02 -1.48
CA ALA A 43 -3.05 -7.87 -0.87
C ALA A 43 -2.70 -9.11 -1.71
N ILE A 44 -1.40 -9.44 -1.76
CA ILE A 44 -0.85 -10.56 -2.53
C ILE A 44 -0.24 -11.63 -1.63
N GLN A 45 -0.29 -12.89 -2.06
CA GLN A 45 0.23 -14.03 -1.31
C GLN A 45 1.76 -14.13 -1.41
N ILE A 46 2.44 -14.05 -0.26
CA ILE A 46 3.91 -14.00 -0.21
C ILE A 46 4.55 -15.36 -0.44
N ALA A 47 3.91 -16.46 -0.05
CA ALA A 47 4.54 -17.79 -0.09
C ALA A 47 3.64 -18.83 -0.73
N SER A 48 2.96 -18.49 -1.83
CA SER A 48 1.96 -19.38 -2.48
C SER A 48 2.46 -20.78 -2.85
N THR A 49 3.76 -20.94 -3.10
CA THR A 49 4.43 -22.22 -3.36
C THR A 49 5.47 -22.58 -2.30
N GLY A 50 5.52 -21.84 -1.19
CA GLY A 50 6.45 -22.08 -0.09
C GLY A 50 6.21 -23.43 0.58
N SER A 51 7.24 -23.96 1.23
CA SER A 51 7.19 -25.21 1.97
C SER A 51 7.72 -25.03 3.39
N VAL A 52 7.10 -25.73 4.33
CA VAL A 52 7.54 -25.82 5.71
C VAL A 52 7.20 -27.20 6.25
N ASN A 53 8.13 -27.82 6.97
CA ASN A 53 7.98 -29.17 7.48
C ASN A 53 8.90 -29.40 8.69
N ASP A 54 8.37 -30.06 9.72
CA ASP A 54 9.16 -30.63 10.80
C ASP A 54 9.37 -32.15 10.53
N PRO A 55 10.63 -32.61 10.34
CA PRO A 55 10.94 -34.02 10.10
C PRO A 55 10.65 -34.96 11.28
N ASP A 56 10.61 -34.44 12.51
CA ASP A 56 10.31 -35.21 13.72
C ASP A 56 8.79 -35.40 13.92
N GLY A 57 7.98 -34.66 13.17
CA GLY A 57 6.56 -34.88 12.97
C GLY A 57 5.66 -33.90 13.73
N ASN A 58 4.34 -34.10 13.63
CA ASN A 58 3.36 -33.10 14.05
C ASN A 58 3.46 -32.69 15.53
N ALA A 59 3.90 -33.60 16.41
CA ALA A 59 4.01 -33.34 17.84
C ALA A 59 5.11 -32.32 18.20
N ASP A 60 6.01 -32.01 17.27
CA ASP A 60 7.11 -31.06 17.49
C ASP A 60 6.71 -29.62 17.19
N TRP A 61 5.50 -29.39 16.68
CA TRP A 61 4.92 -28.06 16.55
C TRP A 61 4.37 -27.48 17.85
N ASP A 62 4.15 -28.25 18.92
CA ASP A 62 3.57 -27.72 20.16
C ASP A 62 4.53 -26.78 20.89
N GLY A 63 4.33 -25.47 20.73
CA GLY A 63 5.26 -24.42 21.15
C GLY A 63 6.23 -23.96 20.05
N GLY A 64 6.18 -24.57 18.86
CA GLY A 64 6.89 -24.11 17.68
C GLY A 64 6.39 -22.76 17.19
N ILE A 65 7.23 -22.01 16.49
CA ILE A 65 6.95 -20.62 16.09
C ILE A 65 7.19 -20.45 14.60
N LEU A 66 6.24 -19.82 13.90
CA LEU A 66 6.46 -19.18 12.60
C LEU A 66 6.47 -17.66 12.80
N SER A 67 7.55 -17.00 12.38
CA SER A 67 7.69 -15.54 12.47
C SER A 67 7.96 -14.93 11.10
N ILE A 68 7.19 -13.88 10.76
CA ILE A 68 7.25 -13.16 9.49
C ILE A 68 7.48 -11.68 9.76
N GLN A 69 8.46 -11.07 9.10
CA GLN A 69 8.79 -9.66 9.30
C GLN A 69 9.31 -9.00 8.01
N ILE A 70 8.91 -7.77 7.73
CA ILE A 70 9.58 -6.94 6.73
C ILE A 70 10.87 -6.40 7.35
N THR A 71 12.00 -6.88 6.85
CA THR A 71 13.35 -6.62 7.35
C THR A 71 14.14 -5.67 6.46
N GLY A 72 13.80 -5.59 5.17
CA GLY A 72 14.40 -4.68 4.20
C GLY A 72 13.42 -3.57 3.79
N ASN A 73 13.83 -2.32 3.95
CA ASN A 73 13.12 -1.10 3.54
C ASN A 73 11.64 -0.98 3.98
N PRO A 74 11.25 -1.36 5.21
CA PRO A 74 9.87 -1.24 5.65
C PRO A 74 9.38 0.21 5.70
N GLU A 75 8.12 0.41 5.37
CA GLU A 75 7.37 1.66 5.53
C GLU A 75 6.22 1.47 6.51
N ALA A 76 5.81 2.56 7.16
CA ALA A 76 4.74 2.51 8.17
C ALA A 76 3.40 1.96 7.63
N THR A 77 3.17 2.05 6.33
CA THR A 77 1.96 1.61 5.63
C THR A 77 2.07 0.20 5.03
N ASP A 78 3.25 -0.44 5.11
CA ASP A 78 3.38 -1.85 4.76
C ASP A 78 2.64 -2.70 5.80
N GLN A 79 1.97 -3.75 5.33
CA GLN A 79 1.22 -4.67 6.16
C GLN A 79 1.55 -6.14 5.80
N ILE A 80 1.72 -6.96 6.82
CA ILE A 80 1.66 -8.42 6.72
C ILE A 80 0.36 -8.86 7.39
N SER A 81 -0.40 -9.74 6.73
CA SER A 81 -1.65 -10.30 7.25
C SER A 81 -1.79 -11.78 6.92
N ILE A 82 -2.77 -12.44 7.54
CA ILE A 82 -3.16 -13.81 7.23
C ILE A 82 -4.43 -13.75 6.38
N GLY A 83 -4.36 -14.26 5.16
CA GLY A 83 -5.54 -14.39 4.32
C GLY A 83 -6.38 -15.61 4.70
N GLU A 84 -7.68 -15.37 4.87
CA GLU A 84 -8.65 -16.42 5.13
C GLU A 84 -9.04 -17.16 3.84
N GLN A 85 -9.34 -18.46 3.96
CA GLN A 85 -9.89 -19.27 2.86
C GLN A 85 -9.03 -19.29 1.58
N ILE A 86 -7.71 -19.11 1.71
CA ILE A 86 -6.79 -19.14 0.56
C ILE A 86 -6.63 -20.58 0.06
N MET A 87 -6.65 -20.74 -1.27
CA MET A 87 -6.26 -21.99 -1.92
C MET A 87 -4.78 -22.23 -1.66
N ILE A 88 -4.46 -23.28 -0.92
CA ILE A 88 -3.08 -23.72 -0.74
C ILE A 88 -2.66 -24.52 -1.98
N GLY A 89 -1.36 -24.71 -2.20
CA GLY A 89 -0.83 -25.46 -3.36
C GLY A 89 -1.54 -26.82 -3.57
N ASP A 90 -1.43 -27.39 -4.77
CA ASP A 90 -2.08 -28.65 -5.23
C ASP A 90 -3.62 -28.66 -5.36
N GLY A 91 -4.29 -27.56 -5.00
CA GLY A 91 -5.75 -27.44 -5.10
C GLY A 91 -6.51 -27.92 -3.87
N LEU A 92 -5.80 -28.30 -2.80
CA LEU A 92 -6.40 -28.55 -1.49
C LEU A 92 -6.90 -27.21 -0.89
N GLN A 93 -8.14 -27.21 -0.41
CA GLN A 93 -8.68 -26.08 0.34
C GLN A 93 -8.48 -26.34 1.83
N LEU A 94 -7.66 -25.53 2.49
CA LEU A 94 -7.58 -25.47 3.94
C LEU A 94 -8.25 -24.19 4.43
N ASN A 95 -9.21 -24.33 5.34
CA ASN A 95 -9.97 -23.22 5.90
C ASN A 95 -9.20 -22.57 7.06
N ILE A 96 -8.02 -22.01 6.77
CA ILE A 96 -7.31 -21.18 7.75
C ILE A 96 -8.13 -19.92 8.00
N ASN A 97 -8.44 -19.65 9.27
CA ASN A 97 -9.21 -18.49 9.73
C ASN A 97 -8.65 -17.96 11.05
N THR A 98 -9.00 -16.72 11.37
CA THR A 98 -8.60 -16.06 12.62
C THR A 98 -9.81 -15.68 13.46
N SER A 99 -9.64 -15.65 14.77
CA SER A 99 -10.66 -15.14 15.69
C SER A 99 -9.98 -14.54 16.91
N GLY A 100 -9.91 -13.20 16.97
CA GLY A 100 -9.07 -12.51 17.93
C GLY A 100 -7.61 -12.93 17.73
N THR A 101 -7.01 -13.57 18.73
CA THR A 101 -5.64 -14.10 18.64
C THR A 101 -5.59 -15.59 18.28
N ASP A 102 -6.71 -16.26 18.06
CA ASP A 102 -6.72 -17.68 17.76
C ASP A 102 -6.54 -17.91 16.26
N LEU A 103 -5.59 -18.77 15.91
CA LEU A 103 -5.44 -19.31 14.55
C LEU A 103 -6.13 -20.67 14.48
N ARG A 104 -7.07 -20.83 13.54
CA ARG A 104 -7.94 -22.01 13.50
C ARG A 104 -8.09 -22.58 12.09
N SER A 105 -8.39 -23.88 12.05
CA SER A 105 -8.93 -24.55 10.89
C SER A 105 -10.31 -25.09 11.26
N ASP A 106 -11.33 -24.60 10.56
CA ASP A 106 -12.73 -24.78 10.96
C ASP A 106 -12.92 -24.39 12.44
N THR A 107 -13.27 -25.35 13.31
CA THR A 107 -13.45 -25.13 14.76
C THR A 107 -12.22 -25.42 15.62
N THR A 108 -11.14 -25.93 15.03
CA THR A 108 -9.95 -26.38 15.78
C THR A 108 -8.91 -25.27 15.84
N VAL A 109 -8.63 -24.77 17.06
CA VAL A 109 -7.52 -23.85 17.32
C VAL A 109 -6.20 -24.63 17.30
N PHE A 110 -5.29 -24.23 16.43
CA PHE A 110 -3.96 -24.87 16.31
C PHE A 110 -2.78 -23.90 16.52
N GLY A 111 -3.05 -22.62 16.75
CA GLY A 111 -2.02 -21.65 17.11
C GLY A 111 -2.59 -20.38 17.73
N THR A 112 -1.67 -19.54 18.22
CA THR A 112 -1.92 -18.22 18.80
C THR A 112 -1.12 -17.16 18.04
N LEU A 113 -1.77 -16.07 17.67
CA LEU A 113 -1.23 -14.94 16.93
C LEU A 113 -0.70 -13.87 17.88
N SER A 114 0.40 -13.19 17.51
CA SER A 114 0.93 -12.04 18.25
C SER A 114 0.08 -10.77 18.11
N ALA A 115 -0.80 -10.71 17.10
CA ALA A 115 -1.69 -9.59 16.82
C ALA A 115 -3.11 -10.11 16.53
N SER A 116 -4.12 -9.33 16.93
CA SER A 116 -5.52 -9.67 16.65
C SER A 116 -5.75 -9.75 15.14
N GLU A 117 -6.43 -10.81 14.70
CA GLU A 117 -6.68 -11.14 13.30
C GLU A 117 -5.41 -11.30 12.44
N GLY A 118 -4.25 -11.44 13.06
CA GLY A 118 -3.01 -11.76 12.36
C GLY A 118 -2.44 -10.64 11.49
N THR A 119 -2.81 -9.38 11.75
CA THR A 119 -2.33 -8.23 10.98
C THR A 119 -1.31 -7.41 11.75
N VAL A 120 -0.16 -7.13 11.13
CA VAL A 120 0.90 -6.25 11.64
C VAL A 120 1.35 -5.26 10.56
N THR A 121 1.90 -4.13 10.97
CA THR A 121 2.40 -3.09 10.05
C THR A 121 3.87 -2.75 10.28
N ASN A 122 4.47 -2.05 9.32
CA ASN A 122 5.86 -1.61 9.34
C ASN A 122 6.81 -2.81 9.47
N ASN A 123 7.76 -2.75 10.40
CA ASN A 123 8.72 -3.79 10.69
C ASN A 123 8.30 -4.67 11.88
N THR A 124 7.04 -4.60 12.31
CA THR A 124 6.55 -5.45 13.41
C THR A 124 6.49 -6.90 12.93
N ALA A 125 7.05 -7.84 13.69
CA ALA A 125 6.97 -9.24 13.36
C ALA A 125 5.57 -9.81 13.68
N LEU A 126 4.96 -10.49 12.71
CA LEU A 126 3.83 -11.38 12.96
C LEU A 126 4.39 -12.71 13.44
N THR A 127 4.08 -13.08 14.68
CA THR A 127 4.52 -14.32 15.29
C THR A 127 3.32 -15.19 15.55
N ILE A 128 3.39 -16.44 15.09
CA ILE A 128 2.39 -17.47 15.29
C ILE A 128 3.02 -18.55 16.15
N THR A 129 2.49 -18.78 17.34
CA THR A 129 2.90 -19.89 18.22
C THR A 129 1.93 -21.05 18.06
N PHE A 130 2.40 -22.17 17.56
CA PHE A 130 1.60 -23.36 17.34
C PHE A 130 1.36 -24.12 18.65
N ASN A 131 0.27 -24.88 18.71
CA ASN A 131 -0.08 -25.73 19.86
C ASN A 131 -0.14 -27.21 19.45
N SER A 132 -0.49 -28.08 20.40
CA SER A 132 -0.57 -29.54 20.20
C SER A 132 -1.50 -30.02 19.07
N ASN A 133 -2.41 -29.18 18.55
CA ASN A 133 -3.28 -29.51 17.42
C ASN A 133 -2.64 -29.20 16.05
N ALA A 134 -1.48 -28.52 16.02
CA ALA A 134 -0.79 -28.21 14.79
C ALA A 134 -0.26 -29.47 14.09
N THR A 135 -0.24 -29.43 12.76
CA THR A 135 0.30 -30.48 11.91
C THR A 135 1.15 -29.86 10.81
N ASN A 136 2.05 -30.63 10.20
CA ASN A 136 2.83 -30.16 9.04
C ASN A 136 1.93 -29.52 7.96
N THR A 137 0.75 -30.10 7.72
CA THR A 137 -0.24 -29.58 6.77
C THR A 137 -0.84 -28.24 7.20
N LEU A 138 -1.20 -28.07 8.48
CA LEU A 138 -1.77 -26.81 8.99
C LEU A 138 -0.71 -25.69 9.04
N VAL A 139 0.53 -26.02 9.40
CA VAL A 139 1.65 -25.06 9.40
C VAL A 139 2.00 -24.65 7.98
N LEU A 140 1.99 -25.58 7.03
CA LEU A 140 2.13 -25.28 5.60
C LEU A 140 1.02 -24.36 5.10
N GLY A 141 -0.25 -24.67 5.42
CA GLY A 141 -1.37 -23.82 5.05
C GLY A 141 -1.24 -22.41 5.62
N THR A 142 -0.77 -22.29 6.87
CA THR A 142 -0.52 -20.99 7.51
C THR A 142 0.55 -20.19 6.78
N LEU A 143 1.70 -20.81 6.45
CA LEU A 143 2.77 -20.18 5.67
C LEU A 143 2.23 -19.67 4.33
N GLN A 144 1.46 -20.50 3.63
CA GLN A 144 0.93 -20.15 2.33
C GLN A 144 -0.17 -19.08 2.45
N SER A 145 -0.90 -18.96 3.55
CA SER A 145 -1.89 -17.90 3.77
C SER A 145 -1.32 -16.51 4.03
N ILE A 146 0.00 -16.33 4.13
CA ILE A 146 0.58 -15.01 4.43
C ILE A 146 0.45 -14.06 3.24
N LEU A 147 -0.09 -12.87 3.51
CA LEU A 147 -0.31 -11.80 2.56
C LEU A 147 0.59 -10.60 2.83
N TYR A 148 0.87 -9.84 1.77
CA TYR A 148 1.48 -8.51 1.81
C TYR A 148 0.58 -7.50 1.12
N GLU A 149 0.44 -6.31 1.70
CA GLU A 149 -0.10 -5.12 1.05
C GLU A 149 0.65 -3.86 1.51
N ASN A 150 0.56 -2.78 0.74
CA ASN A 150 0.88 -1.43 1.21
C ASN A 150 -0.38 -0.57 1.12
N THR A 151 -0.73 0.06 2.24
CA THR A 151 -1.97 0.85 2.38
C THR A 151 -1.82 2.31 1.93
N SER A 152 -0.61 2.74 1.55
CA SER A 152 -0.34 4.04 0.96
C SER A 152 -0.68 4.04 -0.53
N SER A 153 -1.27 5.13 -1.01
CA SER A 153 -1.46 5.38 -2.44
C SER A 153 -0.20 5.92 -3.13
N ASN A 154 0.91 6.06 -2.41
CA ASN A 154 2.20 6.50 -2.94
C ASN A 154 3.32 5.96 -2.01
N PRO A 155 3.54 4.64 -1.96
CA PRO A 155 4.65 4.07 -1.20
C PRO A 155 5.98 4.37 -1.91
N GLY A 156 7.08 4.31 -1.16
CA GLY A 156 8.41 4.41 -1.76
C GLY A 156 8.73 3.20 -2.63
N THR A 157 9.49 3.42 -3.70
CA THR A 157 9.82 2.44 -4.74
C THR A 157 10.92 1.44 -4.37
N SER A 158 11.43 1.49 -3.14
CA SER A 158 12.45 0.53 -2.68
C SER A 158 11.83 -0.84 -2.44
N ASN A 159 12.40 -1.89 -3.03
CA ASN A 159 11.94 -3.27 -2.81
C ASN A 159 11.94 -3.63 -1.32
N ARG A 160 10.94 -4.42 -0.90
CA ARG A 160 10.87 -4.94 0.47
C ARG A 160 11.54 -6.31 0.56
N THR A 161 12.11 -6.61 1.72
CA THR A 161 12.58 -7.97 2.03
C THR A 161 11.77 -8.52 3.20
N VAL A 162 10.98 -9.55 2.94
CA VAL A 162 10.21 -10.27 3.96
C VAL A 162 11.03 -11.48 4.41
N THR A 163 11.31 -11.55 5.70
CA THR A 163 12.04 -12.67 6.31
C THR A 163 11.05 -13.57 7.04
N PHE A 164 11.13 -14.87 6.76
CA PHE A 164 10.43 -15.93 7.45
C PHE A 164 11.43 -16.69 8.31
N SER A 165 11.00 -17.11 9.50
CA SER A 165 11.77 -18.01 10.37
C SER A 165 10.86 -19.00 11.07
N VAL A 166 11.37 -20.20 11.31
CA VAL A 166 10.61 -21.29 11.93
C VAL A 166 11.41 -22.01 13.02
N THR A 167 10.75 -22.33 14.13
CA THR A 167 11.25 -23.19 15.22
C THR A 167 10.27 -24.31 15.55
N ASP A 168 10.78 -25.38 16.14
CA ASP A 168 10.00 -26.44 16.78
C ASP A 168 9.86 -26.17 18.30
N LYS A 169 9.23 -27.12 19.02
CA LYS A 169 9.05 -27.11 20.48
C LYS A 169 10.35 -27.16 21.29
N ASN A 170 11.42 -27.70 20.70
CA ASN A 170 12.69 -27.95 21.37
C ASN A 170 13.52 -26.66 21.44
N GLY A 171 13.23 -25.71 20.54
CA GLY A 171 13.79 -24.36 20.53
C GLY A 171 15.31 -24.32 20.32
N GLY A 172 15.88 -23.12 20.28
CA GLY A 172 17.33 -22.89 20.20
C GLY A 172 17.90 -22.92 18.77
N ASP A 173 17.42 -23.82 17.91
CA ASP A 173 17.74 -23.83 16.48
C ASP A 173 16.55 -23.34 15.65
N TYR A 174 16.82 -22.63 14.56
CA TYR A 174 15.81 -22.14 13.62
C TYR A 174 16.35 -22.12 12.21
N ASN A 175 15.47 -22.29 11.23
CA ASN A 175 15.79 -21.99 9.83
C ASN A 175 15.08 -20.71 9.41
N THR A 176 15.66 -20.04 8.43
CA THR A 176 15.15 -18.79 7.87
C THR A 176 15.26 -18.81 6.36
N ASP A 177 14.30 -18.16 5.73
CA ASP A 177 14.35 -17.86 4.31
C ASP A 177 13.67 -16.51 4.05
N THR A 178 13.89 -15.91 2.88
CA THR A 178 13.45 -14.56 2.56
C THR A 178 12.75 -14.48 1.21
N ARG A 179 11.87 -13.49 1.06
CA ARG A 179 11.33 -13.11 -0.24
C ARG A 179 11.49 -11.62 -0.49
N THR A 180 11.89 -11.27 -1.70
CA THR A 180 11.87 -9.89 -2.17
C THR A 180 10.49 -9.57 -2.74
N ILE A 181 9.86 -8.52 -2.22
CA ILE A 181 8.69 -7.89 -2.85
C ILE A 181 9.21 -6.72 -3.70
N GLU A 182 9.02 -6.83 -5.01
CA GLU A 182 9.33 -5.78 -5.96
C GLU A 182 8.16 -4.79 -6.03
N ILE A 183 8.40 -3.55 -5.62
CA ILE A 183 7.37 -2.51 -5.63
C ILE A 183 7.32 -1.91 -7.03
N ILE A 184 6.18 -2.09 -7.70
CA ILE A 184 5.96 -1.61 -9.07
C ILE A 184 4.97 -0.44 -9.02
N GLU A 185 5.37 0.71 -9.56
CA GLU A 185 4.43 1.82 -9.74
C GLU A 185 3.29 1.43 -10.69
N GLN A 186 2.07 1.88 -10.39
CA GLN A 186 0.94 1.69 -11.28
C GLN A 186 1.19 2.45 -12.60
N ALA A 187 0.99 1.77 -13.74
CA ALA A 187 1.13 2.41 -15.04
C ALA A 187 0.04 3.47 -15.24
N GLY A 188 0.43 4.64 -15.75
CA GLY A 188 -0.49 5.74 -16.04
C GLY A 188 0.25 7.04 -16.32
N THR A 189 -0.50 8.10 -16.56
CA THR A 189 0.00 9.46 -16.74
C THR A 189 -0.07 10.21 -15.42
N PRO A 190 1.07 10.53 -14.76
CA PRO A 190 1.06 11.26 -13.51
C PRO A 190 0.32 12.59 -13.62
N GLY A 191 -0.60 12.83 -12.68
CA GLY A 191 -1.38 14.06 -12.63
C GLY A 191 -2.56 14.14 -13.60
N LEU A 192 -2.86 13.09 -14.36
CA LEU A 192 -4.08 13.04 -15.16
C LEU A 192 -5.27 12.60 -14.30
N TRP A 193 -6.23 13.49 -14.12
CA TRP A 193 -7.49 13.15 -13.47
C TRP A 193 -8.37 12.33 -14.42
N THR A 194 -8.84 11.16 -13.98
CA THR A 194 -9.75 10.30 -14.73
C THR A 194 -11.18 10.37 -14.21
N GLY A 195 -11.36 10.66 -12.92
CA GLY A 195 -12.68 10.76 -12.28
C GLY A 195 -13.51 9.47 -12.38
N THR A 196 -12.86 8.31 -12.47
CA THR A 196 -13.56 7.03 -12.69
C THR A 196 -14.27 6.49 -11.46
N THR A 197 -13.88 6.93 -10.26
CA THR A 197 -14.45 6.44 -8.99
C THR A 197 -15.47 7.41 -8.42
N ASP A 198 -15.03 8.63 -8.12
CA ASP A 198 -15.86 9.68 -7.51
C ASP A 198 -15.22 11.06 -7.72
N THR A 199 -15.59 12.03 -6.88
CA THR A 199 -15.10 13.42 -6.96
C THR A 199 -13.96 13.72 -5.97
N ASP A 200 -13.57 12.79 -5.10
CA ASP A 200 -12.59 13.05 -4.05
C ASP A 200 -11.17 13.11 -4.62
N TRP A 201 -10.51 14.27 -4.47
CA TRP A 201 -9.13 14.46 -4.92
C TRP A 201 -8.15 13.47 -4.25
N SER A 202 -8.39 13.07 -2.99
CA SER A 202 -7.57 12.08 -2.26
C SER A 202 -7.72 10.65 -2.76
N LYS A 203 -8.70 10.37 -3.63
CA LYS A 203 -8.95 9.00 -4.08
C LYS A 203 -7.98 8.67 -5.22
N GLY A 204 -7.00 7.81 -4.93
CA GLY A 204 -6.00 7.36 -5.90
C GLY A 204 -6.60 6.84 -7.21
N SER A 205 -7.70 6.09 -7.14
CA SER A 205 -8.39 5.57 -8.33
C SER A 205 -9.07 6.63 -9.21
N ASN A 206 -9.08 7.91 -8.83
CA ASN A 206 -9.43 9.02 -9.71
C ASN A 206 -8.24 9.59 -10.50
N TRP A 207 -7.02 9.12 -10.24
CA TRP A 207 -5.79 9.49 -10.96
C TRP A 207 -5.34 8.34 -11.86
N ASP A 208 -4.88 8.66 -13.07
CA ASP A 208 -4.56 7.67 -14.11
C ASP A 208 -3.46 6.69 -13.68
N ASP A 209 -2.45 7.18 -12.95
CA ASP A 209 -1.37 6.40 -12.36
C ASP A 209 -1.64 5.98 -10.91
N GLY A 210 -2.85 6.23 -10.40
CA GLY A 210 -3.24 5.90 -9.03
C GLY A 210 -2.61 6.76 -7.93
N ASN A 211 -1.69 7.66 -8.27
CA ASN A 211 -0.91 8.43 -7.31
C ASN A 211 -1.49 9.83 -7.12
N LEU A 212 -1.41 10.34 -5.89
CA LEU A 212 -1.79 11.71 -5.61
C LEU A 212 -0.73 12.69 -6.14
N PRO A 213 -1.13 13.75 -6.88
CA PRO A 213 -0.20 14.75 -7.35
C PRO A 213 0.54 15.46 -6.21
N SER A 214 1.85 15.63 -6.38
CA SER A 214 2.73 16.39 -5.47
C SER A 214 3.15 17.73 -6.09
N SER A 215 4.00 18.49 -5.40
CA SER A 215 4.55 19.76 -5.91
C SER A 215 5.37 19.63 -7.20
N ASP A 216 5.80 18.41 -7.57
CA ASP A 216 6.53 18.13 -8.80
C ASP A 216 5.63 17.61 -9.94
N THR A 217 4.35 17.36 -9.65
CA THR A 217 3.37 16.81 -10.59
C THR A 217 2.52 17.91 -11.23
N SER A 218 2.52 18.01 -12.56
CA SER A 218 1.58 18.87 -13.29
C SER A 218 0.24 18.15 -13.43
N VAL A 219 -0.86 18.82 -13.10
CA VAL A 219 -2.21 18.24 -13.11
C VAL A 219 -2.99 18.68 -14.33
N THR A 220 -3.63 17.72 -14.99
CA THR A 220 -4.58 17.94 -16.09
C THR A 220 -5.93 17.37 -15.71
N ILE A 221 -6.99 18.20 -15.79
CA ILE A 221 -8.36 17.80 -15.51
C ILE A 221 -9.18 17.82 -16.81
N PRO A 222 -9.45 16.67 -17.43
CA PRO A 222 -10.27 16.53 -18.63
C PRO A 222 -11.79 16.69 -18.35
N ASP A 223 -12.60 16.78 -19.40
CA ASP A 223 -14.06 16.70 -19.27
C ASP A 223 -14.49 15.25 -19.02
N VAL A 224 -14.67 14.93 -17.74
CA VAL A 224 -15.09 13.61 -17.24
C VAL A 224 -16.29 13.76 -16.32
N THR A 225 -17.01 12.66 -16.11
CA THR A 225 -18.26 12.64 -15.32
C THR A 225 -18.08 13.19 -13.91
N ASN A 226 -17.05 12.73 -13.19
CA ASN A 226 -16.80 13.15 -11.81
C ASN A 226 -15.67 14.18 -11.80
N GLN A 227 -16.03 15.45 -11.73
CA GLN A 227 -15.07 16.54 -11.63
C GLN A 227 -14.50 16.64 -10.20
N PRO A 228 -13.20 16.92 -10.04
CA PRO A 228 -12.54 16.86 -8.73
C PRO A 228 -13.04 17.92 -7.76
N VAL A 229 -13.13 17.53 -6.49
CA VAL A 229 -13.40 18.38 -5.33
C VAL A 229 -12.20 18.29 -4.39
N LEU A 230 -11.60 19.44 -4.08
CA LEU A 230 -10.46 19.52 -3.18
C LEU A 230 -10.90 19.25 -1.73
N ASP A 231 -10.30 18.21 -1.15
CA ASP A 231 -10.61 17.62 0.15
C ASP A 231 -9.64 18.03 1.27
N GLN A 232 -8.48 18.59 0.91
CA GLN A 232 -7.49 19.17 1.81
C GLN A 232 -6.61 20.17 1.07
N SER A 233 -5.84 21.00 1.80
CA SER A 233 -4.89 21.93 1.17
C SER A 233 -3.75 21.19 0.47
N ARG A 234 -3.44 21.56 -0.78
CA ARG A 234 -2.45 20.87 -1.62
C ARG A 234 -1.57 21.84 -2.40
N THR A 235 -0.38 21.34 -2.77
CA THR A 235 0.54 22.02 -3.69
C THR A 235 0.86 21.08 -4.85
N ILE A 236 0.72 21.58 -6.07
CA ILE A 236 1.02 20.89 -7.32
C ILE A 236 1.96 21.74 -8.17
N LYS A 237 2.56 21.16 -9.22
CA LYS A 237 3.49 21.89 -10.07
C LYS A 237 2.78 22.93 -10.94
N ASP A 238 1.90 22.48 -11.83
CA ASP A 238 1.08 23.30 -12.72
C ASP A 238 -0.34 22.73 -12.77
N LEU A 239 -1.32 23.55 -13.16
CA LEU A 239 -2.71 23.13 -13.30
C LEU A 239 -3.26 23.48 -14.69
N THR A 240 -3.79 22.48 -15.38
CA THR A 240 -4.56 22.62 -16.62
C THR A 240 -5.97 22.10 -16.39
N ILE A 241 -6.98 22.96 -16.60
CA ILE A 241 -8.39 22.53 -16.68
C ILE A 241 -8.80 22.53 -18.15
N GLU A 242 -9.11 21.36 -18.69
CA GLU A 242 -9.50 21.21 -20.09
C GLU A 242 -10.88 21.79 -20.39
N SER A 243 -11.19 21.95 -21.68
CA SER A 243 -12.42 22.62 -22.10
C SER A 243 -13.66 21.92 -21.54
N SER A 244 -14.65 22.69 -21.08
CA SER A 244 -15.88 22.21 -20.43
C SER A 244 -15.69 21.40 -19.13
N SER A 245 -14.48 21.34 -18.59
CA SER A 245 -14.18 20.67 -17.33
C SER A 245 -14.31 21.61 -16.11
N GLY A 246 -14.08 21.09 -14.90
CA GLY A 246 -14.04 21.94 -13.72
C GLY A 246 -13.31 21.36 -12.53
N LEU A 247 -13.05 22.23 -11.56
CA LEU A 247 -12.48 21.88 -10.26
C LEU A 247 -13.21 22.67 -9.19
N THR A 248 -13.64 22.00 -8.11
CA THR A 248 -14.21 22.66 -6.95
C THR A 248 -13.20 22.74 -5.81
N ILE A 249 -12.88 23.95 -5.36
CA ILE A 249 -12.18 24.18 -4.09
C ILE A 249 -13.23 24.38 -3.01
N SER A 250 -13.51 23.31 -2.26
CA SER A 250 -14.49 23.30 -1.18
C SER A 250 -13.85 23.64 0.17
N SER A 251 -14.64 24.14 1.13
CA SER A 251 -14.22 24.40 2.52
C SER A 251 -12.99 25.33 2.67
N ALA A 252 -12.25 25.30 3.79
CA ALA A 252 -11.12 26.20 4.05
C ALA A 252 -9.79 25.67 3.47
N HIS A 253 -9.83 25.06 2.28
CA HIS A 253 -8.65 24.49 1.64
C HIS A 253 -8.00 25.48 0.66
N SER A 254 -6.69 25.32 0.49
CA SER A 254 -5.92 26.04 -0.50
C SER A 254 -5.30 25.10 -1.52
N LEU A 255 -5.49 25.37 -2.81
CA LEU A 255 -4.71 24.75 -3.88
C LEU A 255 -3.63 25.74 -4.34
N THR A 256 -2.37 25.32 -4.28
CA THR A 256 -1.23 26.08 -4.81
C THR A 256 -0.71 25.42 -6.08
N ALA A 257 -0.51 26.19 -7.15
CA ALA A 257 0.14 25.76 -8.38
C ALA A 257 1.08 26.84 -8.91
N SER A 258 2.08 26.48 -9.71
CA SER A 258 2.97 27.45 -10.35
C SER A 258 2.25 28.17 -11.46
N ASN A 259 1.78 27.44 -12.48
CA ASN A 259 1.02 28.02 -13.57
C ASN A 259 -0.39 27.46 -13.62
N LEU A 260 -1.29 28.24 -14.21
CA LEU A 260 -2.67 27.88 -14.43
C LEU A 260 -3.07 28.14 -15.88
N GLU A 261 -3.55 27.10 -16.55
CA GLU A 261 -4.30 27.19 -17.80
C GLU A 261 -5.75 26.76 -17.57
N ILE A 262 -6.71 27.63 -17.89
CA ILE A 262 -8.14 27.29 -17.90
C ILE A 262 -8.62 27.38 -19.34
N ASN A 263 -8.96 26.24 -19.93
CA ASN A 263 -9.43 26.15 -21.31
C ASN A 263 -10.89 26.62 -21.45
N ASP A 264 -11.38 26.66 -22.69
CA ASP A 264 -12.69 27.25 -23.00
C ASP A 264 -13.82 26.54 -22.25
N ASN A 265 -14.81 27.31 -21.77
CA ASN A 265 -15.95 26.82 -21.00
C ASN A 265 -15.60 26.11 -19.67
N ALA A 266 -14.33 26.03 -19.28
CA ALA A 266 -13.92 25.37 -18.06
C ALA A 266 -14.09 26.29 -16.83
N VAL A 267 -14.37 25.70 -15.66
CA VAL A 267 -14.68 26.46 -14.44
C VAL A 267 -13.92 25.94 -13.22
N ILE A 268 -13.11 26.80 -12.59
CA ILE A 268 -12.68 26.57 -11.21
C ILE A 268 -13.66 27.29 -10.28
N ALA A 269 -14.37 26.52 -9.45
CA ALA A 269 -15.32 27.03 -8.48
C ALA A 269 -14.71 27.06 -7.07
N ILE A 270 -14.60 28.25 -6.48
CA ILE A 270 -14.19 28.45 -5.08
C ILE A 270 -15.45 28.73 -4.27
N THR A 271 -15.95 27.70 -3.59
CA THR A 271 -17.29 27.70 -2.99
C THR A 271 -17.31 28.05 -1.51
N SER A 272 -16.16 28.31 -0.91
CA SER A 272 -16.02 28.70 0.49
C SER A 272 -15.35 30.06 0.62
N SER A 273 -15.76 30.83 1.63
CA SER A 273 -15.18 32.15 1.94
C SER A 273 -13.71 32.07 2.37
N SER A 274 -13.25 30.90 2.80
CA SER A 274 -11.86 30.63 3.20
C SER A 274 -11.09 29.80 2.16
N GLY A 275 -11.73 29.43 1.04
CA GLY A 275 -11.09 28.71 -0.04
C GLY A 275 -10.14 29.62 -0.81
N ILE A 276 -8.94 29.13 -1.10
CA ILE A 276 -7.90 29.90 -1.80
C ILE A 276 -7.34 29.11 -2.99
N LEU A 277 -7.36 29.72 -4.17
CA LEU A 277 -6.51 29.29 -5.28
C LEU A 277 -5.27 30.19 -5.33
N HIS A 278 -4.08 29.64 -5.17
CA HIS A 278 -2.83 30.39 -5.19
C HIS A 278 -1.99 29.99 -6.40
N ILE A 279 -1.85 30.91 -7.36
CA ILE A 279 -1.01 30.74 -8.54
C ILE A 279 0.25 31.59 -8.38
N THR A 280 1.41 30.94 -8.23
CA THR A 280 2.68 31.65 -7.96
C THR A 280 3.32 32.22 -9.21
N GLY A 281 2.95 31.71 -10.38
CA GLY A 281 3.39 32.13 -11.71
C GLY A 281 2.21 32.61 -12.56
N THR A 282 2.15 32.14 -13.81
CA THR A 282 1.25 32.71 -14.81
C THR A 282 -0.16 32.14 -14.77
N TYR A 283 -1.14 32.97 -15.14
CA TYR A 283 -2.51 32.54 -15.38
C TYR A 283 -2.91 32.84 -16.83
N ASN A 284 -3.20 31.78 -17.59
CA ASN A 284 -3.70 31.86 -18.96
C ASN A 284 -5.16 31.39 -19.01
N LYS A 285 -6.05 32.30 -19.40
CA LYS A 285 -7.44 31.99 -19.69
C LYS A 285 -7.63 31.79 -21.20
N LYS A 286 -8.27 30.71 -21.62
CA LYS A 286 -8.75 30.54 -23.01
C LYS A 286 -10.26 30.77 -23.09
N GLY A 287 -10.69 31.42 -24.16
CA GLY A 287 -12.10 31.64 -24.47
C GLY A 287 -12.91 32.15 -23.26
N THR A 288 -13.90 31.38 -22.86
CA THR A 288 -14.85 31.67 -21.77
C THR A 288 -14.45 31.09 -20.41
N GLY A 289 -13.37 30.29 -20.35
CA GLY A 289 -12.91 29.64 -19.12
C GLY A 289 -12.73 30.62 -17.96
N LYS A 290 -13.08 30.25 -16.72
CA LYS A 290 -13.17 31.22 -15.62
C LYS A 290 -12.86 30.64 -14.25
N ILE A 291 -12.47 31.54 -13.36
CA ILE A 291 -12.46 31.33 -11.92
C ILE A 291 -13.73 31.97 -11.36
N GLU A 292 -14.51 31.23 -10.57
CA GLU A 292 -15.71 31.70 -9.89
C GLU A 292 -15.53 31.61 -8.37
N ALA A 293 -15.37 32.76 -7.72
CA ALA A 293 -15.27 32.85 -6.26
C ALA A 293 -16.59 33.35 -5.64
N SER A 294 -17.68 32.59 -5.82
CA SER A 294 -19.05 33.04 -5.55
C SER A 294 -19.38 33.28 -4.08
N ASN A 295 -18.67 32.64 -3.13
CA ASN A 295 -18.96 32.71 -1.70
C ASN A 295 -17.92 33.47 -0.88
N GLY A 296 -17.21 34.42 -1.50
CA GLY A 296 -16.21 35.26 -0.83
C GLY A 296 -14.83 34.63 -0.69
N GLY A 297 -14.59 33.49 -1.33
CA GLY A 297 -13.25 32.92 -1.51
C GLY A 297 -12.39 33.79 -2.43
N MET A 298 -11.16 33.34 -2.71
CA MET A 298 -10.24 34.17 -3.48
C MET A 298 -9.26 33.37 -4.32
N ALA A 299 -8.96 33.88 -5.52
CA ALA A 299 -7.76 33.51 -6.25
C ALA A 299 -6.67 34.59 -6.05
N VAL A 300 -5.45 34.15 -5.80
CA VAL A 300 -4.25 34.98 -5.70
C VAL A 300 -3.32 34.62 -6.85
N ILE A 301 -3.11 35.53 -7.80
CA ILE A 301 -2.22 35.33 -8.94
C ILE A 301 -0.99 36.23 -8.78
N LYS A 302 0.21 35.66 -8.75
CA LYS A 302 1.46 36.43 -8.58
C LYS A 302 2.17 36.76 -9.89
N GLY A 303 1.94 36.01 -10.96
CA GLY A 303 2.52 36.28 -12.28
C GLY A 303 1.54 36.92 -13.26
N ASN A 304 1.98 36.98 -14.53
CA ASN A 304 1.21 37.62 -15.60
C ASN A 304 -0.11 36.90 -15.85
N ILE A 305 -1.12 37.69 -16.23
CA ILE A 305 -2.43 37.21 -16.65
C ILE A 305 -2.58 37.44 -18.15
N SER A 306 -2.88 36.37 -18.89
CA SER A 306 -3.12 36.38 -20.32
C SER A 306 -4.50 35.84 -20.68
N LYS A 307 -4.99 36.26 -21.85
CA LYS A 307 -6.18 35.71 -22.49
C LYS A 307 -5.83 35.26 -23.90
N ASP A 308 -6.10 34.00 -24.20
CA ASP A 308 -5.80 33.38 -25.49
C ASP A 308 -4.32 33.58 -25.89
N GLY A 309 -3.42 33.50 -24.91
CA GLY A 309 -1.97 33.73 -25.11
C GLY A 309 -1.54 35.20 -25.25
N THR A 310 -2.48 36.16 -25.25
CA THR A 310 -2.17 37.59 -25.25
C THR A 310 -2.13 38.12 -23.82
N GLU A 311 -1.02 38.71 -23.39
CA GLU A 311 -0.91 39.33 -22.06
C GLU A 311 -1.93 40.47 -21.89
N ARG A 312 -2.67 40.44 -20.77
CA ARG A 312 -3.70 41.44 -20.43
C ARG A 312 -3.37 42.20 -19.16
N LEU A 313 -2.61 41.60 -18.25
CA LEU A 313 -2.07 42.24 -17.06
C LEU A 313 -0.67 41.68 -16.76
N ILE A 314 0.32 42.56 -16.74
CA ILE A 314 1.68 42.22 -16.30
C ILE A 314 1.77 42.50 -14.81
N VAL A 315 2.11 41.47 -14.04
CA VAL A 315 2.31 41.60 -12.59
C VAL A 315 3.81 41.61 -12.35
N SER A 316 4.34 42.76 -11.94
CA SER A 316 5.77 42.86 -11.66
C SER A 316 6.14 41.92 -10.51
N PRO A 317 7.28 41.21 -10.55
CA PRO A 317 7.68 40.31 -9.47
C PRO A 317 7.75 41.08 -8.15
N SER A 318 6.81 40.82 -7.25
CA SER A 318 6.76 41.40 -5.91
C SER A 318 6.24 40.36 -4.92
N SER A 319 6.37 40.60 -3.61
CA SER A 319 5.73 39.73 -2.60
C SER A 319 4.21 39.70 -2.72
N ASP A 320 3.65 40.75 -3.31
CA ASP A 320 2.22 41.02 -3.38
C ASP A 320 1.69 40.64 -4.78
N GLY A 321 0.52 39.97 -4.82
CA GLY A 321 -0.11 39.48 -6.06
C GLY A 321 -1.46 40.15 -6.35
N VAL A 322 -2.10 39.74 -7.44
CA VAL A 322 -3.47 40.14 -7.79
C VAL A 322 -4.46 39.26 -7.05
N GLN A 323 -5.35 39.88 -6.28
CA GLN A 323 -6.43 39.20 -5.56
C GLN A 323 -7.75 39.32 -6.31
N ILE A 324 -8.38 38.17 -6.60
CA ILE A 324 -9.67 38.07 -7.29
C ILE A 324 -10.68 37.45 -6.33
N LYS A 325 -11.65 38.25 -5.87
CA LYS A 325 -12.71 37.83 -4.91
C LYS A 325 -14.07 37.54 -5.54
N SER A 326 -14.18 37.66 -6.86
CA SER A 326 -15.42 37.36 -7.61
C SER A 326 -15.03 36.75 -8.97
N SER A 327 -15.03 37.56 -10.03
CA SER A 327 -14.65 37.14 -11.38
C SER A 327 -13.81 38.22 -12.06
N ILE A 328 -12.94 37.79 -12.97
CA ILE A 328 -12.16 38.67 -13.84
C ILE A 328 -12.65 38.52 -15.28
N VAL A 329 -13.05 39.64 -15.89
CA VAL A 329 -13.46 39.68 -17.30
C VAL A 329 -12.32 40.30 -18.10
N LEU A 330 -11.54 39.45 -18.76
CA LEU A 330 -10.53 39.88 -19.72
C LEU A 330 -11.20 40.06 -21.08
N LYS A 331 -11.24 41.29 -21.60
CA LYS A 331 -11.77 41.59 -22.94
C LYS A 331 -10.73 41.31 -24.00
#